data_AF-A0A0A1FBC3-F1
#
_entry.id   AF-A0A0A1FBC3-F1
#
_cell.length_a   1.000
_cell.length_b   1.000
_cell.length_c   1.000
_cell.angle_alpha   90.00
_cell.angle_beta   90.00
_cell.angle_gamma   90.00
#
_symmetry.space_group_name_H-M   'P 1'
#
loop_
_entity.id
_entity.type
_entity.pdbx_description
1 polymer ?
#
loop_
_entity_poly.entity_id
_entity_poly.type
_entity_poly.pdbx_seq_one_letter_code
_entity_poly.pdbx_strand_id
1 'polypeptide(L)'
;MAAGFASYINDEGTFEPKPAGIVKRCKLLDGRPAAEEAWALSLLSTDENETIVWTQEMAEAFAIARPVLDSSGAISARKAFIEAYQRLIDVARFQMRAPAWIVSEGHDKSRKVLALQAAERTSRLPASVVAALLAPPEQKVQGDDPSVREQLGKVKKLLADLDAQRQANRAAIPTDAEIARQQRAELAKKVANYVASRSI
;
A
#
# COMPACT_ATOMS: atom_id res chain seq x y z
N MET A 1 -31.49 -4.45 -18.94
CA MET A 1 -32.62 -4.85 -19.81
C MET A 1 -33.24 -3.65 -20.52
N ALA A 2 -33.73 -2.61 -19.82
CA ALA A 2 -34.35 -1.43 -20.44
C ALA A 2 -33.44 -0.68 -21.45
N ALA A 3 -32.16 -0.48 -21.12
CA ALA A 3 -31.21 0.21 -22.02
C ALA A 3 -30.94 -0.56 -23.33
N GLY A 4 -30.88 -1.89 -23.29
CA GLY A 4 -30.67 -2.72 -24.49
C GLY A 4 -31.88 -2.70 -25.43
N PHE A 5 -33.09 -2.64 -24.85
CA PHE A 5 -34.34 -2.52 -25.60
C PHE A 5 -34.53 -1.11 -26.20
N ALA A 6 -34.07 -0.05 -25.53
CA ALA A 6 -34.11 1.30 -26.08
C ALA A 6 -33.10 1.49 -27.24
N SER A 7 -31.87 0.99 -27.10
CA SER A 7 -30.87 0.99 -28.19
C SER A 7 -31.31 0.14 -29.39
N TYR A 8 -31.84 -1.06 -29.12
CA TYR A 8 -33.02 -1.63 -29.78
C TYR A 8 -33.63 -0.86 -30.96
N ILE A 9 -34.59 -0.05 -30.53
CA ILE A 9 -35.56 0.71 -31.30
C ILE A 9 -34.88 1.87 -32.05
N ASN A 10 -33.81 2.44 -31.49
CA ASN A 10 -33.16 3.60 -32.09
C ASN A 10 -32.42 3.29 -33.40
N ASP A 11 -31.76 2.12 -33.53
CA ASP A 11 -31.02 1.81 -34.78
C ASP A 11 -31.82 0.95 -35.76
N GLU A 12 -32.73 0.08 -35.29
CA GLU A 12 -33.50 -0.86 -36.14
C GLU A 12 -35.01 -0.75 -35.91
N GLY A 13 -35.51 0.47 -35.70
CA GLY A 13 -36.92 0.77 -35.39
C GLY A 13 -37.97 0.35 -36.44
N THR A 14 -37.55 -0.27 -37.53
CA THR A 14 -38.45 -0.78 -38.59
C THR A 14 -39.07 -2.14 -38.24
N PHE A 15 -38.48 -2.92 -37.33
CA PHE A 15 -38.95 -4.27 -37.00
C PHE A 15 -39.11 -4.53 -35.49
N GLU A 16 -39.99 -5.46 -35.16
CA GLU A 16 -40.16 -5.97 -33.80
C GLU A 16 -38.82 -6.44 -33.21
N PRO A 17 -38.54 -6.13 -31.94
CA PRO A 17 -37.25 -6.40 -31.36
C PRO A 17 -37.06 -7.90 -31.12
N LYS A 18 -36.18 -8.49 -31.94
CA LYS A 18 -35.81 -9.90 -31.80
C LYS A 18 -35.13 -10.10 -30.45
N PRO A 19 -35.53 -11.10 -29.63
CA PRO A 19 -34.88 -11.37 -28.34
C PRO A 19 -33.36 -11.52 -28.44
N ALA A 20 -32.88 -12.17 -29.51
CA ALA A 20 -31.45 -12.30 -29.79
C ALA A 20 -30.72 -10.95 -29.98
N GLY A 21 -31.37 -9.97 -30.61
CA GLY A 21 -30.83 -8.62 -30.81
C GLY A 21 -30.75 -7.84 -29.49
N ILE A 22 -31.77 -7.94 -28.64
CA ILE A 22 -31.78 -7.33 -27.31
C ILE A 22 -30.65 -7.91 -26.45
N VAL A 23 -30.49 -9.24 -26.44
CA VAL A 23 -29.43 -9.91 -25.65
C VAL A 23 -28.05 -9.47 -26.13
N LYS A 24 -27.82 -9.37 -27.45
CA LYS A 24 -26.55 -8.89 -28.01
C LYS A 24 -26.23 -7.46 -27.53
N ARG A 25 -27.22 -6.57 -27.52
CA ARG A 25 -27.07 -5.18 -27.02
C ARG A 25 -26.86 -5.10 -25.52
N CYS A 26 -27.57 -5.91 -24.74
CA CYS A 26 -27.35 -6.01 -23.29
C CYS A 26 -25.92 -6.44 -22.95
N LYS A 27 -25.31 -7.33 -23.75
CA LYS A 27 -23.90 -7.72 -23.58
C LYS A 27 -22.92 -6.58 -23.92
N LEU A 28 -23.26 -5.74 -24.89
CA LEU A 28 -22.44 -4.58 -25.28
C LEU A 28 -22.51 -3.44 -24.26
N LEU A 29 -23.65 -3.28 -23.61
CA LEU A 29 -23.96 -2.21 -22.66
C LEU A 29 -23.79 -2.65 -21.20
N ASP A 30 -23.03 -3.73 -20.93
CA ASP A 30 -22.88 -4.28 -19.58
C ASP A 30 -21.93 -3.47 -18.68
N GLY A 31 -21.33 -2.40 -19.22
CA GLY A 31 -20.43 -1.49 -18.51
C GLY A 31 -19.00 -2.00 -18.37
N ARG A 32 -18.66 -3.19 -18.88
CA ARG A 32 -17.30 -3.73 -18.84
C ARG A 32 -16.48 -3.23 -20.05
N PRO A 33 -15.18 -2.95 -19.86
CA PRO A 33 -14.30 -2.59 -20.98
C PRO A 33 -14.11 -3.77 -21.93
N ALA A 34 -13.84 -3.46 -23.20
CA ALA A 34 -13.49 -4.46 -24.19
C ALA A 34 -12.18 -5.18 -23.79
N ALA A 35 -11.97 -6.42 -24.26
CA ALA A 35 -10.84 -7.24 -23.84
C ALA A 35 -9.47 -6.56 -24.04
N GLU A 36 -9.32 -5.78 -25.12
CA GLU A 36 -8.08 -5.07 -25.42
C GLU A 36 -7.85 -3.84 -24.56
N GLU A 37 -8.93 -3.11 -24.28
CA GLU A 37 -8.89 -1.99 -23.36
C GLU A 37 -8.60 -2.47 -21.94
N ALA A 38 -9.24 -3.58 -21.54
CA ALA A 38 -8.98 -4.25 -20.27
C ALA A 38 -7.52 -4.69 -20.14
N TRP A 39 -6.92 -5.22 -21.21
CA TRP A 39 -5.51 -5.58 -21.24
C TRP A 39 -4.61 -4.36 -21.05
N ALA A 40 -4.86 -3.27 -21.80
CA ALA A 40 -4.07 -2.04 -21.69
C ALA A 40 -4.11 -1.45 -20.27
N LEU A 41 -5.29 -1.43 -19.64
CA LEU A 41 -5.45 -0.96 -18.26
C LEU A 41 -4.74 -1.87 -17.25
N SER A 42 -4.85 -3.18 -17.44
CA SER A 42 -4.24 -4.16 -16.51
C SER A 42 -2.71 -4.15 -16.60
N LEU A 43 -2.14 -3.86 -17.78
CA LEU A 43 -0.69 -3.79 -17.96
C LEU A 43 -0.04 -2.67 -17.14
N LEU A 44 -0.78 -1.59 -16.85
CA LEU A 44 -0.31 -0.51 -15.98
C LEU A 44 -0.05 -1.00 -14.54
N SER A 45 -0.68 -2.09 -14.10
CA SER A 45 -0.42 -2.69 -12.77
C SER A 45 0.97 -3.29 -12.60
N THR A 46 1.77 -3.33 -13.66
CA THR A 46 3.17 -3.78 -13.58
C THR A 46 4.07 -2.74 -12.91
N ASP A 47 3.70 -1.46 -12.94
CA ASP A 47 4.38 -0.39 -12.20
C ASP A 47 3.70 -0.17 -10.85
N GLU A 48 4.43 -0.40 -9.75
CA GLU A 48 3.93 -0.21 -8.38
C GLU A 48 3.66 1.26 -8.02
N ASN A 49 4.13 2.20 -8.84
CA ASN A 49 3.80 3.61 -8.70
C ASN A 49 2.41 3.94 -9.27
N GLU A 50 1.91 3.12 -10.20
CA GLU A 50 0.64 3.37 -10.86
C GLU A 50 -0.54 2.95 -9.99
N THR A 51 -1.55 3.82 -9.93
CA THR A 51 -2.86 3.47 -9.37
C THR A 51 -3.75 3.07 -10.52
N ILE A 52 -4.39 1.92 -10.42
CA ILE A 52 -5.28 1.44 -11.49
C ILE A 52 -6.69 1.19 -10.97
N VAL A 53 -7.66 1.42 -11.84
CA VAL A 53 -9.07 1.13 -11.59
C VAL A 53 -9.51 0.07 -12.60
N TRP A 54 -9.81 -1.11 -12.10
CA TRP A 54 -10.11 -2.30 -12.89
C TRP A 54 -11.27 -3.10 -12.29
N THR A 55 -11.85 -4.01 -13.05
CA THR A 55 -12.87 -4.92 -12.50
C THR A 55 -12.23 -6.14 -11.85
N GLN A 56 -12.99 -6.84 -11.01
CA GLN A 56 -12.56 -8.12 -10.45
C GLN A 56 -12.14 -9.13 -11.54
N GLU A 57 -12.91 -9.23 -12.64
CA GLU A 57 -12.57 -10.14 -13.73
C GLU A 57 -11.27 -9.76 -14.44
N MET A 58 -10.93 -8.47 -14.52
CA MET A 58 -9.65 -8.00 -15.05
C MET A 58 -8.49 -8.43 -14.14
N ALA A 59 -8.61 -8.21 -12.84
CA ALA A 59 -7.59 -8.58 -11.86
C ALA A 59 -7.32 -10.10 -11.87
N GLU A 60 -8.38 -10.92 -11.88
CA GLU A 60 -8.27 -12.38 -11.95
C GLU A 60 -7.65 -12.85 -13.27
N ALA A 61 -8.07 -12.28 -14.42
CA ALA A 61 -7.48 -12.60 -15.72
C ALA A 61 -6.00 -12.21 -15.78
N PHE A 62 -5.64 -11.07 -15.19
CA PHE A 62 -4.26 -10.59 -15.15
C PHE A 62 -3.38 -11.48 -14.27
N ALA A 63 -3.89 -11.95 -13.12
CA ALA A 63 -3.19 -12.90 -12.28
C ALA A 63 -2.85 -14.21 -13.02
N ILE A 64 -3.77 -14.70 -13.86
CA ILE A 64 -3.54 -15.89 -14.70
C ILE A 64 -2.47 -15.63 -15.77
N ALA A 65 -2.48 -14.43 -16.37
CA ALA A 65 -1.52 -14.05 -17.41
C ALA A 65 -0.13 -13.68 -16.85
N ARG A 66 -0.02 -13.38 -15.54
CA ARG A 66 1.21 -12.85 -14.92
C ARG A 66 2.44 -13.77 -15.09
N PRO A 67 2.37 -15.09 -14.87
CA PRO A 67 3.53 -15.97 -15.09
C PRO A 67 4.01 -16.00 -16.55
N VAL A 68 3.09 -15.85 -17.50
CA VAL A 68 3.41 -15.78 -18.94
C VAL A 68 4.02 -14.42 -19.27
N LEU A 69 3.52 -13.35 -18.67
CA LEU A 69 4.06 -12.00 -18.83
C LEU A 69 5.52 -11.94 -18.36
N ASP A 70 5.80 -12.51 -17.19
CA ASP A 70 7.12 -12.48 -16.58
C ASP A 70 8.13 -13.38 -17.33
N SER A 71 7.68 -14.48 -17.94
CA SER A 71 8.57 -15.43 -18.65
C SER A 71 8.74 -15.15 -20.15
N SER A 72 7.67 -14.75 -20.83
CA SER A 72 7.57 -14.74 -22.29
C SER A 72 7.14 -13.37 -22.86
N GLY A 73 6.92 -12.38 -21.99
CA GLY A 73 6.62 -10.99 -22.35
C GLY A 73 5.16 -10.69 -22.68
N ALA A 74 4.88 -9.40 -22.94
CA ALA A 74 3.53 -8.87 -23.08
C ALA A 74 2.73 -9.47 -24.26
N ILE A 75 3.39 -9.77 -25.39
CA ILE A 75 2.71 -10.26 -26.59
C ILE A 75 2.11 -11.66 -26.35
N SER A 76 2.86 -12.54 -25.69
CA SER A 76 2.42 -13.90 -25.39
C SER A 76 1.38 -13.91 -24.26
N ALA A 77 1.56 -13.09 -23.23
CA ALA A 77 0.64 -12.96 -22.11
C ALA A 77 -0.73 -12.38 -22.51
N ARG A 78 -0.77 -11.49 -23.51
CA ARG A 78 -2.02 -10.88 -23.99
C ARG A 78 -3.06 -11.91 -24.41
N LYS A 79 -2.64 -12.97 -25.11
CA LYS A 79 -3.57 -14.03 -25.54
C LYS A 79 -4.16 -14.76 -24.34
N ALA A 80 -3.32 -15.13 -23.36
CA ALA A 80 -3.76 -15.79 -22.14
C ALA A 80 -4.72 -14.91 -21.32
N PHE A 81 -4.43 -13.60 -21.24
CA PHE A 81 -5.30 -12.63 -20.58
C PHE A 81 -6.67 -12.53 -21.26
N ILE A 82 -6.71 -12.32 -22.57
CA ILE A 82 -7.96 -12.11 -23.32
C ILE A 82 -8.88 -13.33 -23.17
N GLU A 83 -8.32 -14.53 -23.28
CA GLU A 83 -9.07 -15.79 -23.14
C GLU A 83 -9.61 -15.97 -21.72
N ALA A 84 -8.78 -15.72 -20.71
CA ALA A 84 -9.20 -15.78 -19.31
C ALA A 84 -10.28 -14.73 -18.98
N TYR A 85 -10.12 -13.50 -19.45
CA TYR A 85 -11.06 -12.40 -19.23
C TYR A 85 -12.43 -12.68 -19.85
N GLN A 86 -12.48 -13.15 -21.10
CA GLN A 86 -13.73 -13.51 -21.76
C GLN A 86 -14.47 -14.62 -21.01
N ARG A 87 -13.75 -15.66 -20.58
CA ARG A 87 -14.32 -16.74 -19.77
C ARG A 87 -14.90 -16.23 -18.45
N LEU A 88 -14.19 -15.36 -17.75
CA LEU A 88 -14.64 -14.79 -16.47
C LEU A 88 -15.86 -13.88 -16.64
N ILE A 89 -15.91 -13.09 -17.71
CA ILE A 89 -17.09 -12.28 -18.05
C ILE A 89 -18.29 -13.19 -18.32
N ASP A 90 -18.12 -14.26 -19.08
CA ASP A 90 -19.25 -15.16 -19.40
C ASP A 90 -19.78 -15.85 -18.14
N VAL A 91 -18.91 -16.25 -17.22
CA VAL A 91 -19.31 -16.75 -15.89
C VAL A 91 -20.05 -15.67 -15.09
N ALA A 92 -19.54 -14.44 -15.06
CA ALA A 92 -20.17 -13.33 -14.34
C ALA A 92 -21.56 -13.00 -14.92
N ARG A 93 -21.70 -13.02 -16.24
CA ARG A 93 -22.98 -12.80 -16.94
C ARG A 93 -23.97 -13.93 -16.67
N PHE A 94 -23.50 -15.17 -16.68
CA PHE A 94 -24.34 -16.33 -16.33
C PHE A 94 -24.86 -16.22 -14.89
N GLN A 95 -24.03 -15.72 -13.97
CA GLN A 95 -24.39 -15.49 -12.57
C GLN A 95 -25.13 -14.16 -12.32
N MET A 96 -25.43 -13.39 -13.38
CA MET A 96 -26.04 -12.05 -13.29
C MET A 96 -25.29 -11.07 -12.37
N ARG A 97 -23.96 -11.21 -12.26
CA ARG A 97 -23.11 -10.29 -11.48
C ARG A 97 -22.82 -9.02 -12.29
N ALA A 98 -23.12 -7.87 -11.70
CA ALA A 98 -22.70 -6.57 -12.20
C ALA A 98 -21.16 -6.42 -12.09
N PRO A 99 -20.52 -5.61 -12.94
CA PRO A 99 -19.08 -5.36 -12.83
C PRO A 99 -18.76 -4.65 -11.51
N ALA A 100 -17.91 -5.28 -10.70
CA ALA A 100 -17.37 -4.68 -9.49
C ALA A 100 -16.06 -3.97 -9.82
N TRP A 101 -16.07 -2.64 -9.79
CA TRP A 101 -14.89 -1.80 -9.98
C TRP A 101 -14.11 -1.66 -8.68
N ILE A 102 -12.81 -1.94 -8.75
CA ILE A 102 -11.88 -1.97 -7.62
C ILE A 102 -10.70 -1.06 -7.95
N VAL A 103 -10.17 -0.38 -6.94
CA VAL A 103 -8.97 0.45 -7.07
C VAL A 103 -7.78 -0.31 -6.50
N SER A 104 -6.74 -0.48 -7.28
CA SER A 104 -5.42 -0.91 -6.80
C SER A 104 -4.59 0.35 -6.57
N GLU A 105 -4.25 0.63 -5.31
CA GLU A 105 -3.50 1.82 -4.93
C GLU A 105 -2.01 1.66 -5.25
N GLY A 106 -1.47 2.62 -6.00
CA GLY A 106 -0.04 2.76 -6.24
C GLY A 106 0.63 3.71 -5.25
N HIS A 107 1.96 3.73 -5.24
CA HIS A 107 2.75 4.54 -4.32
C HIS A 107 2.76 6.04 -4.66
N ASP A 108 2.58 6.41 -5.94
CA ASP A 108 2.60 7.80 -6.37
C ASP A 108 1.25 8.48 -6.14
N LYS A 109 1.21 9.39 -5.17
CA LYS A 109 0.01 10.17 -4.81
C LYS A 109 -0.51 11.03 -5.96
N SER A 110 0.37 11.54 -6.83
CA SER A 110 -0.03 12.40 -7.95
C SER A 110 -0.71 11.57 -9.03
N ARG A 111 -0.13 10.40 -9.35
CA ARG A 111 -0.73 9.46 -10.31
C ARG A 111 -2.04 8.87 -9.79
N LYS A 112 -2.15 8.62 -8.48
CA LYS A 112 -3.41 8.24 -7.82
C LYS A 112 -4.53 9.22 -8.11
N VAL A 113 -4.29 10.53 -7.96
CA VAL A 113 -5.31 11.55 -8.23
C VAL A 113 -5.78 11.50 -9.68
N LEU A 114 -4.83 11.42 -10.64
CA LEU A 114 -5.15 11.36 -12.06
C LEU A 114 -5.95 10.11 -12.43
N ALA A 115 -5.56 8.93 -11.91
CA ALA A 115 -6.25 7.68 -12.17
C ALA A 115 -7.69 7.69 -11.63
N LEU A 116 -7.90 8.21 -10.42
CA LEU A 116 -9.22 8.31 -9.82
C LEU A 116 -10.13 9.32 -10.56
N GLN A 117 -9.58 10.46 -10.96
CA GLN A 117 -10.31 11.44 -11.79
C GLN A 117 -10.69 10.88 -13.16
N ALA A 118 -9.81 10.10 -13.80
CA ALA A 118 -10.11 9.42 -15.05
C ALA A 118 -11.23 8.39 -14.88
N ALA A 119 -11.23 7.63 -13.79
CA ALA A 119 -12.27 6.67 -13.46
C ALA A 119 -13.64 7.33 -13.16
N GLU A 120 -13.63 8.51 -12.53
CA GLU A 120 -14.83 9.32 -12.33
C GLU A 120 -15.41 9.79 -13.68
N ARG A 121 -14.57 10.37 -14.54
CA ARG A 121 -14.99 10.88 -15.86
C ARG A 121 -15.56 9.79 -16.77
N THR A 122 -15.06 8.57 -16.63
CA THR A 122 -15.53 7.40 -17.39
C THR A 122 -16.69 6.67 -16.72
N SER A 123 -17.24 7.22 -15.62
CA SER A 123 -18.34 6.61 -14.83
C SER A 123 -18.04 5.17 -14.36
N ARG A 124 -16.76 4.83 -14.20
CA ARG A 124 -16.32 3.53 -13.66
C ARG A 124 -16.40 3.51 -12.14
N LEU A 125 -16.13 4.66 -11.53
CA LEU A 125 -16.32 4.88 -10.09
C LEU A 125 -17.27 6.05 -9.87
N PRO A 126 -18.15 5.96 -8.86
CA PRO A 126 -18.98 7.09 -8.46
C PRO A 126 -18.11 8.17 -7.78
N ALA A 127 -18.48 9.44 -8.01
CA ALA A 127 -17.79 10.61 -7.45
C ALA A 127 -17.62 10.54 -5.91
N SER A 128 -18.60 9.97 -5.21
CA SER A 128 -18.55 9.78 -3.76
C SER A 128 -17.41 8.87 -3.31
N VAL A 129 -17.16 7.78 -4.04
CA VAL A 129 -16.06 6.84 -3.75
C VAL A 129 -14.71 7.49 -4.09
N VAL A 130 -14.63 8.21 -5.21
CA VAL A 130 -13.42 8.93 -5.60
C VAL A 130 -13.04 9.99 -4.56
N ALA A 131 -14.01 10.78 -4.09
CA ALA A 131 -13.80 11.76 -3.03
C ALA A 131 -13.33 11.11 -1.72
N ALA A 132 -13.89 9.95 -1.35
CA ALA A 132 -13.46 9.20 -0.17
C ALA A 132 -12.03 8.66 -0.29
N LEU A 133 -11.61 8.21 -1.47
CA LEU A 133 -10.25 7.70 -1.72
C LEU A 133 -9.20 8.81 -1.84
N LEU A 134 -9.61 10.03 -2.17
CA LEU A 134 -8.79 11.24 -2.25
C LEU A 134 -8.69 11.97 -0.92
N ALA A 135 -9.66 11.77 -0.01
CA ALA A 135 -9.60 12.35 1.32
C ALA A 135 -8.27 11.93 1.97
N PRO A 136 -7.51 12.87 2.56
CA PRO A 136 -6.40 12.51 3.41
C PRO A 136 -6.89 11.45 4.40
N PRO A 137 -6.10 10.40 4.71
CA PRO A 137 -6.48 9.52 5.81
C PRO A 137 -6.77 10.44 6.98
N GLU A 138 -7.93 10.27 7.62
CA GLU A 138 -8.25 11.01 8.84
C GLU A 138 -7.06 10.78 9.76
N GLN A 139 -6.15 11.76 9.80
CA GLN A 139 -5.22 11.86 10.88
C GLN A 139 -6.14 12.26 12.03
N LYS A 140 -6.71 11.26 12.69
CA LYS A 140 -7.05 11.37 14.10
C LYS A 140 -5.71 11.58 14.80
N VAL A 141 -5.15 12.78 14.63
CA VAL A 141 -4.29 13.39 15.60
C VAL A 141 -5.23 13.56 16.78
N GLN A 142 -5.34 12.54 17.64
CA GLN A 142 -5.69 12.73 19.04
C GLN A 142 -4.54 13.54 19.65
N GLY A 143 -4.42 14.81 19.22
CA GLY A 143 -3.36 15.73 19.62
C GLY A 143 -3.62 16.35 20.98
N ASP A 144 -4.83 16.14 21.51
CA ASP A 144 -5.29 16.70 22.78
C ASP A 144 -5.81 15.61 23.72
N ASP A 145 -5.31 14.38 23.61
CA ASP A 145 -5.50 13.45 24.73
C ASP A 145 -4.53 13.85 25.86
N PRO A 146 -5.01 14.34 27.02
CA PRO A 146 -4.15 14.73 28.14
C PRO A 146 -3.24 13.59 28.61
N SER A 147 -3.64 12.33 28.40
CA SER A 147 -2.84 11.15 28.71
C SER A 147 -1.55 11.08 27.88
N VAL A 148 -1.64 11.35 26.57
CA VAL A 148 -0.48 11.33 25.66
C VAL A 148 0.52 12.43 26.01
N ARG A 149 0.03 13.60 26.42
CA ARG A 149 0.89 14.70 26.90
C ARG A 149 1.63 14.34 28.18
N GLU A 150 0.93 13.69 29.11
CA GLU A 150 1.54 13.22 30.36
C GLU A 150 2.59 12.13 30.12
N GLN A 151 2.30 11.18 29.23
CA GLN A 151 3.23 10.13 28.82
C GLN A 151 4.47 10.70 28.13
N LEU A 152 4.32 11.65 27.21
CA LEU A 152 5.45 12.35 26.59
C LEU A 152 6.28 13.13 27.62
N GLY A 153 5.63 13.74 28.62
CA GLY A 153 6.30 14.38 29.74
C GLY A 153 7.15 13.40 30.58
N LYS A 154 6.62 12.20 30.86
CA LYS A 154 7.34 11.13 31.57
C LYS A 154 8.55 10.63 30.76
N VAL A 155 8.38 10.41 29.46
CA VAL A 155 9.48 9.97 28.57
C VAL A 155 10.59 11.02 28.51
N LYS A 156 10.25 12.32 28.39
CA LYS A 156 11.24 13.40 28.41
C LYS A 156 12.04 13.46 29.72
N LYS A 157 11.39 13.26 30.86
CA LYS A 157 12.06 13.20 32.17
C LYS A 157 13.00 12.01 32.28
N LEU A 158 12.54 10.81 31.90
CA LEU A 158 13.37 9.60 31.89
C LEU A 158 14.61 9.74 31.01
N LEU A 159 14.49 10.38 29.84
CA LEU A 159 15.63 10.65 28.97
C LEU A 159 16.64 11.62 29.63
N ALA A 160 16.15 12.68 30.27
CA ALA A 160 17.01 13.62 30.99
C ALA A 160 17.73 12.94 32.17
N ASP A 161 17.05 12.08 32.92
CA ASP A 161 17.63 11.33 34.03
C ASP A 161 18.70 10.33 33.52
N LEU A 162 18.44 9.66 32.40
CA LEU A 162 19.41 8.76 31.76
C LEU A 162 20.65 9.50 31.28
N ASP A 163 20.49 10.68 30.70
CA ASP A 163 21.61 11.51 30.25
C ASP A 163 22.42 12.04 31.44
N ALA A 164 21.76 12.47 32.52
CA ALA A 164 22.42 12.87 33.76
C ALA A 164 23.21 11.70 34.39
N GLN A 165 22.63 10.49 34.39
CA GLN A 165 23.27 9.30 34.93
C GLN A 165 24.45 8.83 34.07
N ARG A 166 24.37 8.98 32.74
CA ARG A 166 25.50 8.75 31.83
C ARG A 166 26.63 9.76 32.06
N GLN A 167 26.31 11.03 32.27
CA GLN A 167 27.30 12.07 32.56
C GLN A 167 27.99 11.82 33.91
N ALA A 168 27.22 11.46 34.94
CA ALA A 168 27.76 11.11 36.26
C ALA A 168 28.66 9.87 36.20
N ASN A 169 28.24 8.81 35.50
CA ASN A 169 29.07 7.61 35.32
C ASN A 169 30.36 7.92 34.54
N ARG A 170 30.33 8.83 33.56
CA ARG A 170 31.52 9.25 32.82
C ARG A 170 32.49 10.06 33.69
N ALA A 171 31.97 10.88 34.61
CA ALA A 171 32.79 11.66 35.55
C ALA A 171 33.34 10.82 36.71
N ALA A 172 32.71 9.70 37.04
CA ALA A 172 33.13 8.78 38.10
C ALA A 172 34.23 7.79 37.69
N ILE A 173 34.66 7.79 36.41
CA ILE A 173 35.82 6.99 35.97
C ILE A 173 37.08 7.69 36.50
N PRO A 174 37.79 7.12 37.49
CA PRO A 174 38.98 7.75 38.05
C PRO A 174 40.04 7.89 36.97
N THR A 175 40.70 9.05 36.93
CA THR A 175 41.70 9.33 35.89
C THR A 175 42.93 8.45 36.14
N ASP A 176 43.63 7.99 35.10
CA ASP A 176 44.81 7.11 35.23
C ASP A 176 45.87 7.65 36.21
N ALA A 177 45.97 8.98 36.33
CA ALA A 177 46.85 9.66 37.29
C ALA A 177 46.46 9.44 38.77
N GLU A 178 45.17 9.32 39.07
CA GLU A 178 44.66 9.06 40.42
C GLU A 178 44.83 7.59 40.80
N ILE A 179 44.58 6.68 39.84
CA ILE A 179 44.86 5.24 39.98
C ILE A 179 46.36 5.03 40.27
N ALA A 180 47.24 5.68 39.50
CA ALA A 180 48.69 5.59 39.69
C ALA A 180 49.14 6.15 41.06
N ARG A 181 48.52 7.23 41.55
CA ARG A 181 48.79 7.77 42.90
C ARG A 181 48.37 6.81 44.00
N GLN A 182 47.19 6.20 43.90
CA GLN A 182 46.71 5.22 44.87
C GLN A 182 47.58 3.97 44.90
N GLN A 183 47.96 3.45 43.73
CA GLN A 183 48.87 2.30 43.62
C GLN A 183 50.25 2.58 44.20
N ARG A 184 50.83 3.77 43.94
CA ARG A 184 52.12 4.17 44.54
C ARG A 184 52.03 4.29 46.06
N ALA A 185 50.94 4.85 46.59
CA ALA A 185 50.72 4.96 48.03
C ALA A 185 50.55 3.58 48.70
N GLU A 186 49.84 2.65 48.07
CA GLU A 186 49.75 1.26 48.55
C GLU A 186 51.09 0.53 48.48
N LEU A 187 51.83 0.68 47.39
CA LEU A 187 53.15 0.04 47.24
C LEU A 187 54.11 0.54 48.33
N ALA A 188 54.10 1.86 48.60
CA ALA A 188 54.91 2.47 49.65
C ALA A 188 54.58 1.89 51.04
N LYS A 189 53.29 1.69 51.35
CA LYS A 189 52.86 1.03 52.61
C LYS A 189 53.35 -0.42 52.68
N LYS A 190 53.26 -1.19 51.59
CA LYS A 190 53.76 -2.58 51.53
C LYS A 190 55.27 -2.66 51.71
N VAL A 191 56.02 -1.75 51.08
CA VAL A 191 57.48 -1.65 51.24
C VAL A 191 57.86 -1.29 52.68
N ALA A 192 57.17 -0.32 53.29
CA ALA A 192 57.40 0.04 54.70
C ALA A 192 57.17 -1.15 55.65
N ASN A 193 56.09 -1.91 55.44
CA ASN A 193 55.82 -3.12 56.23
C ASN A 193 56.87 -4.22 56.01
N TYR A 194 57.37 -4.40 54.79
CA TYR A 194 58.42 -5.38 54.48
C TYR A 194 59.76 -5.00 55.13
N VAL A 195 60.15 -3.73 55.07
CA VAL A 195 61.38 -3.22 55.72
C VAL A 195 61.29 -3.34 57.24
N ALA A 196 60.11 -3.09 57.83
CA ALA A 196 59.88 -3.31 59.26
C ALA A 196 59.97 -4.80 59.65
N SER A 197 59.50 -5.71 58.79
CA SER A 197 59.58 -7.16 59.02
C SER A 197 60.97 -7.77 58.85
N ARG A 198 61.92 -7.06 58.21
CA ARG A 198 63.29 -7.52 57.93
C ARG A 198 64.33 -6.97 58.92
N SER A 199 63.92 -6.13 59.89
CA SER A 199 64.80 -5.52 60.89
C SER A 199 64.73 -6.21 62.27
N ILE A 200 64.44 -7.51 62.31
CA ILE A 200 64.62 -8.42 63.45
C ILE A 200 65.54 -9.54 62.98
#